data_AF-A0A1V4U614-F1
#
_entry.id   AF-A0A1V4U614-F1
#
_cell.length_a   1.000
_cell.length_b   1.000
_cell.length_c   1.000
_cell.angle_alpha   90.00
_cell.angle_beta   90.00
_cell.angle_gamma   90.00
#
_symmetry.space_group_name_H-M   'P 1'
#
loop_
_entity.id
_entity.type
_entity.pdbx_description
1 polymer ?
#
loop_
_entity_poly.entity_id
_entity_poly.type
_entity_poly.pdbx_seq_one_letter_code
_entity_poly.pdbx_strand_id
1 'polypeptide(L)'
;MSFEELEHTADARVRVRAGTLEGLFSEAGRALMQVMYGRPGRDGLSRSVFVQGDDLESLMHAFLSEILFITEVDGLVISGAEVRVGEGIVEGVVRGEPFSRDIHNAGRGVKGISYSGLSIVRDKESYILDVIFDV
;
A
#
# COMPACT_ATOMS: atom_id res chain seq x y z
N MET A 1 -39.08 -0.13 -7.81
CA MET A 1 -37.89 -0.23 -8.68
C MET A 1 -37.23 -1.55 -8.36
N SER A 2 -37.23 -2.50 -9.30
CA SER A 2 -36.48 -3.76 -9.19
C SER A 2 -35.13 -3.53 -9.85
N PHE A 3 -34.09 -3.35 -9.05
CA PHE A 3 -32.74 -3.10 -9.55
C PHE A 3 -32.07 -4.41 -10.00
N GLU A 4 -31.03 -4.30 -10.82
CA GLU A 4 -30.13 -5.38 -11.23
C GLU A 4 -28.70 -4.79 -11.32
N GLU A 5 -27.76 -5.44 -10.66
CA GLU A 5 -26.34 -5.08 -10.65
C GLU A 5 -25.52 -6.33 -11.04
N LEU A 6 -24.66 -6.17 -12.03
CA LEU A 6 -23.73 -7.14 -12.64
C LEU A 6 -22.62 -6.29 -13.33
N GLU A 7 -21.43 -6.72 -13.74
CA GLU A 7 -20.39 -7.60 -13.20
C GLU A 7 -19.37 -6.72 -12.44
N HIS A 8 -18.62 -7.29 -11.49
CA HIS A 8 -17.52 -6.60 -10.80
C HIS A 8 -16.21 -7.38 -10.92
N THR A 9 -15.28 -6.88 -11.75
CA THR A 9 -13.86 -7.28 -11.72
C THR A 9 -12.97 -6.06 -11.94
N ALA A 10 -13.00 -5.11 -11.01
CA ALA A 10 -12.10 -3.94 -11.03
C ALA A 10 -10.82 -4.15 -10.20
N ASP A 11 -10.72 -5.26 -9.47
CA ASP A 11 -9.66 -5.52 -8.51
C ASP A 11 -8.26 -5.67 -9.13
N ALA A 12 -7.27 -4.99 -8.54
CA ALA A 12 -5.86 -5.16 -8.89
C ALA A 12 -5.18 -6.10 -7.88
N ARG A 13 -4.93 -7.34 -8.30
CA ARG A 13 -4.15 -8.30 -7.50
C ARG A 13 -2.66 -8.10 -7.70
N VAL A 14 -1.93 -7.92 -6.61
CA VAL A 14 -0.49 -7.62 -6.60
C VAL A 14 0.24 -8.61 -5.69
N ARG A 15 1.42 -9.06 -6.15
CA ARG A 15 2.37 -9.82 -5.35
C ARG A 15 3.64 -9.02 -5.13
N VAL A 16 4.03 -8.85 -3.87
CA VAL A 16 5.23 -8.10 -3.47
C VAL A 16 6.21 -9.05 -2.79
N ARG A 17 7.52 -8.82 -2.98
CA ARG A 17 8.58 -9.61 -2.38
C ARG A 17 9.66 -8.71 -1.79
N ALA A 18 10.18 -9.05 -0.63
CA ALA A 18 11.30 -8.36 0.00
C ALA A 18 12.13 -9.30 0.87
N GLY A 19 13.41 -8.96 1.09
CA GLY A 19 14.30 -9.76 1.96
C GLY A 19 14.02 -9.62 3.46
N THR A 20 13.33 -8.55 3.87
CA THR A 20 12.95 -8.28 5.26
C THR A 20 11.48 -7.93 5.36
N LEU A 21 10.92 -8.03 6.57
CA LEU A 21 9.51 -7.67 6.80
C LEU A 21 9.30 -6.18 6.59
N GLU A 22 10.18 -5.33 7.11
CA GLU A 22 10.15 -3.87 6.93
C GLU A 22 10.27 -3.50 5.44
N GLY A 23 11.13 -4.23 4.71
CA GLY A 23 11.26 -4.09 3.26
C GLY A 23 9.96 -4.45 2.53
N LEU A 24 9.22 -5.44 3.02
CA LEU A 24 7.94 -5.83 2.43
C LEU A 24 6.90 -4.71 2.57
N PHE A 25 6.82 -4.07 3.73
CA PHE A 25 5.93 -2.92 3.97
C PHE A 25 6.30 -1.75 3.06
N SER A 26 7.59 -1.42 2.95
CA SER A 26 8.07 -0.38 2.06
C SER A 26 7.72 -0.65 0.58
N GLU A 27 8.01 -1.87 0.09
CA GLU A 27 7.68 -2.26 -1.28
C GLU A 27 6.16 -2.35 -1.53
N ALA A 28 5.36 -2.71 -0.52
CA ALA A 28 3.90 -2.72 -0.64
C ALA A 28 3.35 -1.29 -0.83
N GLY A 29 3.86 -0.31 -0.10
CA GLY A 29 3.52 1.10 -0.31
C GLY A 29 3.90 1.59 -1.71
N ARG A 30 5.08 1.20 -2.21
CA ARG A 30 5.51 1.51 -3.59
C ARG A 30 4.63 0.84 -4.63
N ALA A 31 4.19 -0.39 -4.38
CA ALA A 31 3.28 -1.12 -5.26
C ALA A 31 1.90 -0.45 -5.33
N LEU A 32 1.39 0.06 -4.21
CA LEU A 32 0.17 0.87 -4.20
C LEU A 32 0.32 2.12 -5.09
N MET A 33 1.43 2.86 -4.97
CA MET A 33 1.68 4.02 -5.83
C MET A 33 1.82 3.66 -7.31
N GLN A 34 2.43 2.51 -7.61
CA GLN A 34 2.52 1.99 -8.97
C GLN A 34 1.13 1.73 -9.57
N VAL A 35 0.20 1.19 -8.79
CA VAL A 35 -1.19 0.97 -9.24
C VAL A 35 -1.95 2.30 -9.35
N MET A 36 -1.79 3.20 -8.38
CA MET A 36 -2.51 4.48 -8.34
C MET A 36 -2.07 5.46 -9.41
N TYR A 37 -0.77 5.54 -9.67
CA TYR A 37 -0.18 6.62 -10.47
C TYR A 37 0.73 6.15 -11.61
N GLY A 38 0.93 4.84 -11.74
CA GLY A 38 1.84 4.27 -12.72
C GLY A 38 3.32 4.35 -12.34
N ARG A 39 3.64 4.94 -11.17
CA ARG A 39 4.99 4.96 -10.59
C ARG A 39 4.97 5.41 -9.13
N PRO A 40 5.95 4.99 -8.31
CA PRO A 40 6.24 5.62 -7.03
C PRO A 40 6.84 7.02 -7.21
N GLY A 41 6.76 7.79 -6.13
CA GLY A 41 7.32 9.14 -6.03
C GLY A 41 8.83 9.14 -5.89
N ARG A 42 9.40 10.31 -5.61
CA ARG A 42 10.81 10.53 -5.31
C ARG A 42 10.97 11.01 -3.87
N ASP A 43 12.15 10.80 -3.30
CA ASP A 43 12.43 11.29 -1.95
C ASP A 43 12.42 12.82 -1.92
N GLY A 44 11.68 13.38 -0.94
CA GLY A 44 11.63 14.82 -0.73
C GLY A 44 10.99 15.18 0.60
N LEU A 45 9.70 14.93 0.74
CA LEU A 45 8.93 15.14 1.97
C LEU A 45 8.82 13.84 2.77
N SER A 46 8.63 13.98 4.07
CA SER A 46 8.36 12.85 4.96
C SER A 46 7.08 13.04 5.79
N ARG A 47 6.46 11.92 6.14
CA ARG A 47 5.32 11.81 7.05
C ARG A 47 5.54 10.68 8.03
N SER A 48 5.21 10.89 9.29
CA SER A 48 5.22 9.83 10.29
C SER A 48 4.03 8.91 10.06
N VAL A 49 4.21 7.62 10.30
CA VAL A 49 3.16 6.61 10.28
C VAL A 49 3.21 5.81 11.58
N PHE A 50 2.03 5.56 12.14
CA PHE A 50 1.84 4.68 13.28
C PHE A 50 0.51 3.94 13.12
N VAL A 51 0.57 2.62 13.02
CA VAL A 51 -0.63 1.78 12.95
C VAL A 51 -0.50 0.58 13.88
N GLN A 52 -1.64 0.01 14.26
CA GLN A 52 -1.73 -1.17 15.12
C GLN A 52 -2.56 -2.26 14.44
N GLY A 53 -2.31 -3.51 14.82
CA GLY A 53 -3.03 -4.66 14.28
C GLY A 53 -2.78 -5.92 15.09
N ASP A 54 -3.73 -6.85 15.01
CA ASP A 54 -3.72 -8.09 15.80
C ASP A 54 -2.79 -9.17 15.19
N ASP A 55 -2.55 -9.10 13.87
CA ASP A 55 -1.65 -9.97 13.12
C ASP A 55 -0.93 -9.20 11.98
N LEU A 56 -0.04 -9.89 11.25
CA LEU A 56 0.77 -9.26 10.20
C LEU A 56 -0.08 -8.77 9.02
N GLU A 57 -1.09 -9.54 8.63
CA GLU A 57 -2.04 -9.17 7.59
C GLU A 57 -2.82 -7.90 7.97
N SER A 58 -3.33 -7.84 9.20
CA SER A 58 -4.04 -6.66 9.73
C SER A 58 -3.12 -5.45 9.81
N LEU A 59 -1.86 -5.63 10.20
CA LEU A 59 -0.85 -4.56 10.18
C LEU A 59 -0.57 -4.06 8.77
N MET A 60 -0.41 -4.96 7.80
CA MET A 60 -0.20 -4.58 6.40
C MET A 60 -1.40 -3.84 5.83
N HIS A 61 -2.62 -4.34 6.11
CA HIS A 61 -3.85 -3.67 5.70
C HIS A 61 -3.94 -2.26 6.31
N ALA A 62 -3.75 -2.13 7.62
CA ALA A 62 -3.79 -0.85 8.31
C ALA A 62 -2.72 0.12 7.77
N PHE A 63 -1.50 -0.37 7.55
CA PHE A 63 -0.41 0.40 6.98
C PHE A 63 -0.75 0.90 5.56
N LEU A 64 -1.16 0.02 4.65
CA LEU A 64 -1.52 0.41 3.28
C LEU A 64 -2.73 1.35 3.24
N SER A 65 -3.68 1.20 4.16
CA SER A 65 -4.81 2.11 4.31
C SER A 65 -4.35 3.50 4.75
N GLU A 66 -3.39 3.58 5.68
CA GLU A 66 -2.78 4.85 6.10
C GLU A 66 -1.98 5.49 4.95
N ILE A 67 -1.26 4.69 4.16
CA ILE A 67 -0.57 5.18 2.96
C ILE A 67 -1.56 5.73 1.93
N LEU A 68 -2.68 5.03 1.70
CA LEU A 68 -3.75 5.49 0.82
C LEU A 68 -4.31 6.83 1.33
N PHE A 69 -4.60 6.94 2.62
CA PHE A 69 -5.07 8.18 3.24
C PHE A 69 -4.08 9.34 3.05
N ILE A 70 -2.80 9.15 3.38
CA ILE A 70 -1.75 10.16 3.17
C ILE A 70 -1.70 10.58 1.69
N THR A 71 -1.83 9.62 0.79
CA THR A 71 -1.76 9.86 -0.64
C THR A 71 -2.93 10.71 -1.14
N GLU A 72 -4.15 10.38 -0.74
CA GLU A 72 -5.37 11.06 -1.21
C GLU A 72 -5.61 12.40 -0.50
N VAL A 73 -5.30 12.49 0.79
CA VAL A 73 -5.60 13.66 1.62
C VAL A 73 -4.45 14.67 1.65
N ASP A 74 -3.22 14.20 1.87
CA ASP A 74 -2.04 15.07 1.89
C ASP A 74 -1.44 15.29 0.50
N GLY A 75 -1.88 14.52 -0.51
CA GLY A 75 -1.36 14.61 -1.88
C GLY A 75 0.11 14.20 -1.99
N LEU A 76 0.56 13.26 -1.16
CA LEU A 76 1.95 12.80 -1.13
C LEU A 76 2.09 11.44 -1.84
N VAL A 77 2.84 11.39 -2.93
CA VAL A 77 3.14 10.14 -3.65
C VAL A 77 4.36 9.48 -3.05
N ILE A 78 4.18 8.31 -2.45
CA ILE A 78 5.21 7.63 -1.66
C ILE A 78 6.34 7.07 -2.55
N SER A 79 7.58 7.31 -2.16
CA SER A 79 8.80 6.74 -2.75
C SER A 79 9.26 5.48 -2.01
N GLY A 80 9.01 5.41 -0.70
CA GLY A 80 9.32 4.29 0.16
C GLY A 80 9.01 4.58 1.63
N ALA A 81 9.21 3.57 2.48
CA ALA A 81 9.00 3.64 3.91
C ALA A 81 10.24 3.14 4.69
N GLU A 82 10.54 3.81 5.79
CA GLU A 82 11.49 3.41 6.82
C GLU A 82 10.69 3.18 8.10
N VAL A 83 10.26 1.94 8.32
CA VAL A 83 9.39 1.55 9.44
C VAL A 83 9.99 0.41 10.24
N ARG A 84 9.61 0.32 11.51
CA ARG A 84 9.81 -0.86 12.35
C ARG A 84 8.49 -1.61 12.46
N VAL A 85 8.57 -2.94 12.43
CA VAL A 85 7.41 -3.81 12.52
C VAL A 85 7.62 -4.81 13.65
N GLY A 86 6.72 -4.83 14.64
CA GLY A 86 6.82 -5.72 15.79
C GLY A 86 5.75 -5.43 16.83
N GLU A 87 5.51 -6.37 17.75
CA GLU A 87 4.61 -6.18 18.90
C GLU A 87 3.20 -5.65 18.55
N GLY A 88 2.67 -6.02 17.38
CA GLY A 88 1.35 -5.56 16.93
C GLY A 88 1.31 -4.09 16.48
N ILE A 89 2.47 -3.50 16.18
CA ILE A 89 2.61 -2.12 15.71
C ILE A 89 3.52 -2.00 14.47
N VAL A 90 3.24 -0.99 13.66
CA VAL A 90 4.15 -0.47 12.63
C VAL A 90 4.35 1.01 12.90
N GLU A 91 5.59 1.43 13.10
CA GLU A 91 5.94 2.83 13.35
C GLU A 91 7.13 3.28 12.51
N GLY A 92 7.12 4.53 12.06
CA GLY A 92 8.27 5.11 11.36
C GLY A 92 7.89 6.27 10.47
N VAL A 93 8.56 6.36 9.32
CA VAL A 93 8.35 7.43 8.36
C VAL A 93 8.19 6.90 6.95
N VAL A 94 7.30 7.53 6.19
CA VAL A 94 7.22 7.39 4.74
C VAL A 94 7.78 8.63 4.08
N ARG A 95 8.42 8.45 2.93
CA ARG A 95 8.99 9.51 2.10
C ARG A 95 8.25 9.60 0.78
N GLY A 96 8.26 10.77 0.16
CA GLY A 96 7.64 10.95 -1.14
C GLY A 96 7.76 12.36 -1.70
N GLU A 97 7.05 12.60 -2.80
CA GLU A 97 6.96 13.90 -3.45
C GLU A 97 5.49 14.33 -3.62
N PRO A 98 5.20 15.64 -3.67
CA PRO A 98 3.84 16.11 -3.93
C PRO A 98 3.28 15.54 -5.24
N PHE A 99 1.98 15.25 -5.25
CA PHE A 99 1.28 14.80 -6.43
C PHE A 99 1.34 15.85 -7.55
N SER A 100 1.70 15.41 -8.76
CA SER A 100 1.68 16.21 -9.96
C SER A 100 0.93 15.47 -11.05
N ARG A 101 -0.13 16.09 -11.58
CA ARG A 101 -0.95 15.48 -12.63
C ARG A 101 -0.17 15.23 -13.93
N ASP A 102 0.89 15.98 -14.19
CA ASP A 102 1.71 15.76 -15.39
C ASP A 102 2.60 14.52 -15.28
N ILE A 103 2.90 14.10 -14.05
CA ILE A 103 3.82 13.00 -13.74
C ILE A 103 3.06 11.74 -13.31
N HIS A 104 1.97 11.89 -12.58
CA HIS A 104 1.26 10.83 -11.84
C HIS A 104 -0.14 10.56 -12.42
N ASN A 105 -0.27 10.43 -13.75
CA ASN A 105 -1.56 10.26 -14.44
C ASN A 105 -1.77 8.89 -15.09
N ALA A 106 -0.86 7.94 -14.89
CA ALA A 106 -0.83 6.67 -15.65
C ALA A 106 -1.44 5.47 -14.90
N GLY A 107 -1.98 5.67 -13.70
CA GLY A 107 -2.56 4.61 -12.87
C GLY A 107 -4.09 4.64 -12.81
N ARG A 108 -4.65 4.10 -11.73
CA ARG A 108 -6.09 3.96 -11.51
C ARG A 108 -6.48 4.41 -10.10
N GLY A 109 -7.70 4.89 -9.89
CA GLY A 109 -8.15 5.28 -8.54
C GLY A 109 -8.36 4.06 -7.65
N VAL A 110 -7.47 3.81 -6.70
CA VAL A 110 -7.67 2.77 -5.68
C VAL A 110 -8.55 3.34 -4.56
N LYS A 111 -9.62 2.64 -4.21
CA LYS A 111 -10.61 3.04 -3.19
C LYS A 111 -10.37 2.36 -1.84
N GLY A 112 -9.64 1.25 -1.83
CA GLY A 112 -9.47 0.45 -0.62
C GLY A 112 -8.47 -0.69 -0.79
N ILE A 113 -8.08 -1.24 0.35
CA ILE A 113 -7.23 -2.42 0.46
C ILE A 113 -8.13 -3.57 0.88
N SER A 114 -8.17 -4.66 0.11
CA SER A 114 -9.04 -5.78 0.42
C SER A 114 -8.36 -6.77 1.37
N TYR A 115 -9.12 -7.31 2.32
CA TYR A 115 -8.71 -8.50 3.08
C TYR A 115 -8.78 -9.79 2.26
N SER A 116 -9.54 -9.79 1.16
CA SER A 116 -9.69 -10.99 0.33
C SER A 116 -8.36 -11.37 -0.31
N GLY A 117 -7.87 -12.57 0.01
CA GLY A 117 -6.59 -13.06 -0.50
C GLY A 117 -5.35 -12.32 0.03
N LEU A 118 -5.52 -11.44 1.04
CA LEU A 118 -4.41 -10.83 1.74
C LEU A 118 -3.65 -11.92 2.51
N SER A 119 -2.38 -12.09 2.20
CA SER A 119 -1.54 -13.07 2.89
C SER A 119 -0.09 -12.67 2.91
N ILE A 120 0.58 -12.91 4.03
CA ILE A 120 2.03 -12.73 4.17
C ILE A 120 2.67 -14.07 4.50
N VAL A 121 3.56 -14.52 3.62
CA VAL A 121 4.28 -15.78 3.80
C VAL A 121 5.78 -15.52 3.80
N ARG A 122 6.50 -16.12 4.75
CA ARG A 122 7.96 -16.16 4.72
C ARG A 122 8.41 -17.41 3.96
N ASP A 123 8.99 -17.21 2.79
CA ASP A 123 9.79 -18.22 2.09
C ASP A 123 11.25 -18.10 2.53
N LYS A 124 12.04 -19.17 2.41
CA LYS A 124 13.41 -19.39 2.94
C LYS A 124 14.20 -18.11 3.30
N GLU A 125 14.30 -17.18 2.35
CA GLU A 125 15.08 -15.92 2.47
C GLU A 125 14.26 -14.65 2.20
N SER A 126 12.95 -14.73 1.98
CA SER A 126 12.14 -13.57 1.61
C SER A 126 10.72 -13.61 2.17
N TYR A 127 10.14 -12.44 2.37
CA TYR A 127 8.72 -12.29 2.62
C TYR A 127 7.98 -12.07 1.31
N ILE A 128 6.80 -12.64 1.21
CA ILE A 128 5.92 -12.55 0.05
C ILE A 128 4.57 -12.06 0.56
N LEU A 129 4.08 -10.97 -0.01
CA LEU A 129 2.74 -10.45 0.19
C LEU A 129 1.91 -10.72 -1.06
N ASP A 130 0.73 -11.29 -0.90
CA ASP A 130 -0.35 -11.18 -1.89
C ASP A 130 -1.40 -10.21 -1.35
N VAL A 131 -1.83 -9.25 -2.17
CA VAL A 131 -2.84 -8.25 -1.79
C VAL A 131 -3.73 -7.92 -2.99
N ILE A 132 -4.97 -7.53 -2.72
CA ILE A 132 -5.91 -7.01 -3.70
C ILE A 132 -6.22 -5.56 -3.37
N PHE A 133 -6.13 -4.68 -4.36
CA PHE A 133 -6.57 -3.29 -4.29
C PHE A 133 -7.90 -3.13 -5.01
N ASP A 134 -8.86 -2.50 -4.33
CA ASP A 134 -10.19 -2.22 -4.89
C ASP A 134 -10.09 -0.94 -5.74
N VAL A 135 -10.48 -1.00 -7.01
CA VAL A 135 -10.31 0.09 -8.00
C VAL A 135 -11.64 0.61 -8.51
#